data_AF-A0A7J2Y7X2-F1
#
_entry.id   AF-A0A7J2Y7X2-F1
#
_cell.length_a   1.000
_cell.length_b   1.000
_cell.length_c   1.000
_cell.angle_alpha   90.00
_cell.angle_beta   90.00
_cell.angle_gamma   90.00
#
_symmetry.space_group_name_H-M   'P 1'
#
loop_
_entity.id
_entity.type
_entity.pdbx_description
1 polymer ?
#
loop_
_entity_poly.entity_id
_entity_poly.type
_entity_poly.pdbx_seq_one_letter_code
_entity_poly.pdbx_strand_id
1 'polypeptide(L)'
;MFDVRVNRRLRPGKYALLDVFPSLDESEALRSIFTDGAREETLRRCRIDVVREDAYMYVDAEAGNVVAGLEYLRHGEERILYLDILHELVHIRQWRDGKELWDRRYAYVDRPTEIEAYGVAVREARRLGMTERDIADYLRVEWTSRADHERLCRRLGVNSPESRAH
;
A
#
# COMPACT_ATOMS: atom_id res chain seq x y z
N MET A 1 -1.28 -21.39 1.61
CA MET A 1 -1.96 -20.12 1.95
C MET A 1 -0.87 -19.17 2.42
N PHE A 2 -0.73 -18.02 1.78
CA PHE A 2 0.28 -17.03 2.18
C PHE A 2 -0.13 -16.46 3.54
N ASP A 3 0.76 -16.54 4.54
CA ASP A 3 0.50 -16.06 5.90
C ASP A 3 1.09 -14.66 6.04
N VAL A 4 0.21 -13.67 6.23
CA VAL A 4 0.64 -12.27 6.35
C VAL A 4 1.13 -12.05 7.78
N ARG A 5 2.38 -11.62 7.95
CA ARG A 5 2.98 -11.36 9.26
C ARG A 5 3.67 -10.02 9.31
N VAL A 6 3.49 -9.32 10.43
CA VAL A 6 4.16 -8.04 10.70
C VAL A 6 4.90 -8.12 12.03
N ASN A 7 6.16 -7.72 12.04
CA ASN A 7 6.93 -7.61 13.27
C ASN A 7 6.43 -6.43 14.11
N ARG A 8 5.69 -6.72 15.19
CA ARG A 8 5.14 -5.70 16.09
C ARG A 8 6.13 -5.18 17.14
N ARG A 9 7.32 -5.78 17.25
CA ARG A 9 8.30 -5.48 18.31
C ARG A 9 9.36 -4.45 17.86
N LEU A 10 8.92 -3.45 17.11
CA LEU A 10 9.78 -2.40 16.57
C LEU A 10 9.92 -1.22 17.54
N ARG A 11 11.00 -0.46 17.34
CA ARG A 11 11.24 0.86 17.94
C ARG A 11 11.40 1.87 16.80
N PRO A 12 11.36 3.19 17.06
CA PRO A 12 11.67 4.15 16.02
C PRO A 12 13.07 3.92 15.42
N GLY A 13 13.18 3.98 14.10
CA GLY A 13 14.41 3.70 13.36
C GLY A 13 14.17 3.09 11.98
N LYS A 14 15.25 2.88 11.22
CA LYS A 14 15.20 2.34 9.85
C LYS A 14 15.45 0.84 9.82
N TYR A 15 14.55 0.09 9.20
CA TYR A 15 14.59 -1.37 9.13
C TYR A 15 14.55 -1.87 7.70
N ALA A 16 15.12 -3.05 7.42
CA ALA A 16 14.91 -3.70 6.13
C ALA A 16 13.43 -4.10 5.97
N LEU A 17 12.94 -4.18 4.74
CA LEU A 17 11.56 -4.60 4.47
C LEU A 17 11.23 -5.93 5.16
N LEU A 18 12.16 -6.90 5.10
CA LEU A 18 11.97 -8.24 5.67
C LEU A 18 12.10 -8.27 7.20
N ASP A 19 12.70 -7.26 7.84
CA ASP A 19 12.71 -7.16 9.31
C ASP A 19 11.33 -6.75 9.85
N VAL A 20 10.56 -6.02 9.04
CA VAL A 20 9.19 -5.57 9.36
C VAL A 20 8.14 -6.56 8.83
N PHE A 21 8.34 -7.07 7.61
CA PHE A 21 7.45 -8.01 6.92
C PHE A 21 8.23 -9.28 6.49
N PRO A 22 8.40 -10.26 7.39
CA PRO A 22 9.32 -11.39 7.18
C PRO A 22 9.03 -12.29 5.98
N SER A 23 7.79 -12.30 5.48
CA SER A 23 7.37 -13.14 4.35
C SER A 23 7.12 -12.33 3.07
N LEU A 24 7.52 -11.05 3.04
CA LEU A 24 7.22 -10.17 1.91
C LEU A 24 7.90 -10.60 0.60
N ASP A 25 9.07 -11.23 0.66
CA ASP A 25 9.78 -11.80 -0.50
C ASP A 25 9.08 -13.03 -1.09
N GLU A 26 8.24 -13.70 -0.31
CA GLU A 26 7.38 -14.79 -0.77
C GLU A 26 6.11 -14.31 -1.49
N SER A 27 5.76 -13.02 -1.35
CA SER A 27 4.55 -12.41 -1.92
C SER A 27 4.54 -12.43 -3.45
N GLU A 28 3.53 -13.06 -4.04
CA GLU A 28 3.29 -12.99 -5.49
C GLU A 28 2.98 -11.57 -5.96
N ALA A 29 2.25 -10.79 -5.15
CA ALA A 29 1.97 -9.39 -5.45
C ALA A 29 3.27 -8.59 -5.55
N LEU A 30 4.21 -8.76 -4.62
CA LEU A 30 5.52 -8.10 -4.72
C LEU A 30 6.24 -8.45 -6.02
N ARG A 31 6.23 -9.73 -6.43
CA ARG A 31 6.82 -10.16 -7.71
C ARG A 31 6.17 -9.50 -8.91
N SER A 32 4.86 -9.19 -8.83
CA SER A 32 4.14 -8.53 -9.91
C SER A 32 4.39 -7.02 -9.98
N ILE A 33 4.85 -6.39 -8.89
CA ILE A 33 5.15 -4.95 -8.87
C ILE A 33 6.42 -4.67 -9.68
N PHE A 34 7.48 -5.44 -9.45
CA PHE A 34 8.80 -5.20 -10.03
C PHE A 34 9.12 -6.21 -11.13
N THR A 35 9.52 -5.72 -12.30
CA THR A 35 10.12 -6.55 -13.35
C THR A 35 11.63 -6.67 -13.11
N ASP A 36 12.21 -7.80 -13.53
CA ASP A 36 13.66 -8.03 -13.52
C ASP A 36 14.33 -7.86 -12.13
N GLY A 37 15.62 -7.55 -12.09
CA GLY A 37 16.42 -7.41 -10.85
C GLY A 37 16.04 -6.25 -9.92
N ALA A 38 15.05 -5.44 -10.30
CA ALA A 38 14.59 -4.29 -9.52
C ALA A 38 13.98 -4.74 -8.19
N ARG A 39 13.37 -5.93 -8.14
CA ARG A 39 12.82 -6.52 -6.92
C ARG A 39 13.91 -6.75 -5.87
N GLU A 40 14.99 -7.45 -6.23
CA GLU A 40 16.11 -7.75 -5.35
C GLU A 40 16.83 -6.48 -4.91
N GLU A 41 16.90 -5.47 -5.79
CA GLU A 41 17.40 -4.16 -5.42
C GLU A 41 16.50 -3.47 -4.39
N THR A 42 15.18 -3.47 -4.59
CA THR A 42 14.22 -2.90 -3.63
C THR A 42 14.31 -3.58 -2.28
N LEU A 43 14.28 -4.92 -2.23
CA LEU A 43 14.41 -5.67 -0.98
C LEU A 43 15.73 -5.37 -0.25
N ARG A 44 16.83 -5.13 -0.98
CA ARG A 44 18.13 -4.80 -0.39
C ARG A 44 18.27 -3.35 0.04
N ARG A 45 17.71 -2.40 -0.70
CA ARG A 45 17.95 -0.94 -0.51
C ARG A 45 16.84 -0.21 0.20
N CYS A 46 15.57 -0.52 -0.10
CA CYS A 46 14.45 0.15 0.52
C CYS A 46 14.42 -0.18 2.01
N ARG A 47 14.15 0.84 2.83
CA ARG A 47 13.94 0.70 4.27
C ARG A 47 12.52 1.14 4.62
N ILE A 48 12.04 0.67 5.77
CA ILE A 48 10.91 1.26 6.47
C ILE A 48 11.48 2.14 7.59
N ASP A 49 11.24 3.44 7.49
CA ASP A 49 11.53 4.41 8.55
C ASP A 49 10.35 4.42 9.53
N VAL A 50 10.56 3.81 10.68
CA VAL A 50 9.55 3.71 11.74
C VAL A 50 9.63 4.97 12.57
N VAL A 51 8.55 5.74 12.55
CA VAL A 51 8.47 7.07 13.17
C VAL A 51 7.47 7.06 14.34
N ARG A 52 7.57 8.02 15.27
CA ARG A 52 6.63 8.09 16.43
C ARG A 52 5.30 8.76 16.07
N GLU A 53 5.33 9.50 14.98
CA GLU A 53 4.25 10.26 14.41
C GLU A 53 3.08 9.33 14.10
N ASP A 54 1.88 9.81 14.37
CA ASP A 54 0.64 9.12 14.02
C ASP A 54 0.42 9.25 12.51
N ALA A 55 0.85 8.22 11.79
CA ALA A 55 0.86 8.22 10.34
C ALA A 55 0.63 6.81 9.80
N TYR A 56 -0.15 6.73 8.72
CA TYR A 56 -0.17 5.59 7.82
C TYR A 56 1.18 5.45 7.10
N MET A 57 1.30 4.42 6.26
CA MET A 57 2.48 4.29 5.42
C MET A 57 2.47 5.33 4.29
N TYR A 58 3.64 5.85 3.95
CA TYR A 58 3.82 6.72 2.79
C TYR A 58 5.26 6.65 2.26
N VAL A 59 5.47 6.96 0.99
CA VAL A 59 6.82 7.08 0.41
C VAL A 59 7.50 8.40 0.77
N ASP A 60 8.71 8.30 1.31
CA ASP A 60 9.71 9.37 1.30
C ASP A 60 10.53 9.26 0.00
N ALA A 61 10.18 10.09 -0.98
CA ALA A 61 10.83 10.13 -2.29
C ALA A 61 12.18 10.86 -2.29
N GLU A 62 12.59 11.51 -1.20
CA GLU A 62 13.93 12.06 -1.08
C GLU A 62 14.93 10.95 -0.73
N ALA A 63 14.54 10.07 0.20
CA ALA A 63 15.38 8.96 0.64
C ALA A 63 15.12 7.63 -0.09
N GLY A 64 14.03 7.54 -0.87
CA GLY A 64 13.61 6.30 -1.54
C GLY A 64 13.20 5.20 -0.56
N ASN A 65 12.53 5.58 0.53
CA ASN A 65 12.09 4.68 1.61
C ASN A 65 10.59 4.80 1.85
N VAL A 66 10.05 3.84 2.57
CA VAL A 66 8.69 3.92 3.12
C VAL A 66 8.80 4.44 4.54
N VAL A 67 7.94 5.37 4.93
CA VAL A 67 7.77 5.80 6.32
C VAL A 67 6.53 5.12 6.88
N ALA A 68 6.56 4.70 8.14
CA ALA A 68 5.42 4.10 8.81
C ALA A 68 5.35 4.53 10.29
N GLY A 69 4.16 4.93 10.74
CA GLY A 69 3.93 5.22 12.15
C GLY A 69 4.08 3.97 13.02
N LEU A 70 4.77 4.10 14.15
CA LEU A 70 5.04 3.00 15.08
C LEU A 70 3.74 2.41 15.64
N GLU A 71 2.78 3.25 16.03
CA GLU A 71 1.50 2.80 16.58
C GLU A 71 0.66 2.12 15.49
N TYR A 72 0.71 2.62 14.24
CA TYR A 72 0.07 1.95 13.11
C TYR A 72 0.65 0.55 12.88
N LEU A 73 1.98 0.40 12.86
CA LEU A 73 2.64 -0.90 12.76
C LEU A 73 2.35 -1.83 13.95
N ARG A 74 2.02 -1.32 15.14
CA ARG A 74 1.72 -2.15 16.32
C ARG A 74 0.28 -2.66 16.35
N HIS A 75 -0.66 -1.85 15.86
CA HIS A 75 -2.08 -2.06 16.11
C HIS A 75 -2.91 -2.27 14.84
N GLY A 76 -2.45 -1.80 13.67
CA GLY A 76 -3.14 -1.99 12.40
C GLY A 76 -3.34 -3.47 12.06
N GLU A 77 -4.43 -3.82 11.38
CA GLU A 77 -4.67 -5.22 10.97
C GLU A 77 -3.56 -5.70 10.03
N GLU A 78 -3.05 -6.92 10.21
CA GLU A 78 -1.91 -7.45 9.44
C GLU A 78 -2.15 -7.42 7.94
N ARG A 79 -3.36 -7.81 7.50
CA ARG A 79 -3.74 -7.78 6.09
C ARG A 79 -3.71 -6.37 5.53
N ILE A 80 -4.22 -5.38 6.27
CA ILE A 80 -4.22 -3.98 5.84
C ILE A 80 -2.80 -3.43 5.75
N LEU A 81 -1.97 -3.67 6.76
CA LEU A 81 -0.54 -3.27 6.75
C LEU A 81 0.22 -3.89 5.57
N TYR A 82 -0.12 -5.13 5.21
CA TYR A 82 0.47 -5.81 4.07
C TYR A 82 0.00 -5.23 2.72
N LEU A 83 -1.27 -4.85 2.60
CA LEU A 83 -1.75 -4.15 1.41
C LEU A 83 -1.11 -2.77 1.27
N ASP A 84 -0.93 -2.05 2.38
CA ASP A 84 -0.29 -0.73 2.39
C ASP A 84 1.19 -0.81 2.00
N ILE A 85 1.96 -1.77 2.53
CA ILE A 85 3.35 -1.88 2.09
C ILE A 85 3.44 -2.24 0.60
N LEU A 86 2.50 -3.03 0.06
CA LEU A 86 2.46 -3.29 -1.39
C LEU A 86 2.11 -2.03 -2.18
N HIS A 87 1.17 -1.23 -1.69
CA HIS A 87 0.80 0.07 -2.27
C HIS A 87 2.02 1.00 -2.33
N GLU A 88 2.71 1.19 -1.20
CA GLU A 88 3.90 2.04 -1.13
C GLU A 88 5.06 1.52 -1.99
N LEU A 89 5.21 0.20 -2.13
CA LEU A 89 6.24 -0.36 -3.01
C LEU A 89 5.95 -0.13 -4.50
N VAL A 90 4.67 0.00 -4.88
CA VAL A 90 4.32 0.50 -6.22
C VAL A 90 4.79 1.94 -6.39
N HIS A 91 4.60 2.80 -5.38
CA HIS A 91 5.10 4.17 -5.41
C HIS A 91 6.63 4.25 -5.46
N ILE A 92 7.35 3.38 -4.73
CA ILE A 92 8.81 3.28 -4.84
C ILE A 92 9.25 2.95 -6.27
N ARG A 93 8.56 2.01 -6.93
CA ARG A 93 8.84 1.71 -8.34
C ARG A 93 8.54 2.91 -9.24
N GLN A 94 7.35 3.50 -9.12
CA GLN A 94 6.94 4.64 -9.94
C GLN A 94 7.91 5.83 -9.78
N TRP A 95 8.38 6.08 -8.57
CA TRP A 95 9.40 7.08 -8.29
C TRP A 95 10.72 6.78 -9.00
N ARG A 96 11.20 5.53 -8.96
CA ARG A 96 12.39 5.09 -9.72
C ARG A 96 12.21 5.25 -11.24
N ASP A 97 10.99 5.04 -11.73
CA ASP A 97 10.62 5.23 -13.13
C ASP A 97 10.45 6.72 -13.50
N GLY A 98 10.71 7.65 -12.57
CA GLY A 98 10.63 9.10 -12.78
C GLY A 98 9.20 9.64 -12.86
N LYS A 99 8.20 8.92 -12.33
CA LYS A 99 6.80 9.36 -12.32
C LYS A 99 6.57 10.46 -11.28
N GLU A 100 5.72 11.42 -11.63
CA GLU A 100 5.24 12.44 -10.69
C GLU A 100 4.16 11.83 -9.77
N LEU A 101 4.55 11.44 -8.55
CA LEU A 101 3.63 10.81 -7.58
C LEU A 101 2.51 11.74 -7.13
N TRP A 102 2.79 13.05 -7.02
CA TRP A 102 1.88 14.05 -6.47
C TRP A 102 1.35 15.02 -7.53
N ASP A 103 1.02 14.51 -8.72
CA ASP A 103 0.46 15.32 -9.79
C ASP A 103 -0.86 15.98 -9.34
N ARG A 104 -0.80 17.29 -9.09
CA ARG A 104 -1.93 18.09 -8.58
C ARG A 104 -2.97 18.42 -9.65
N ARG A 105 -2.74 18.04 -10.92
CA ARG A 105 -3.74 18.15 -11.98
C ARG A 105 -4.91 17.18 -11.77
N TYR A 106 -4.67 16.11 -11.01
CA TYR A 106 -5.68 15.10 -10.68
C TYR A 106 -6.01 15.15 -9.18
N ALA A 107 -7.28 14.92 -8.85
CA ALA A 107 -7.66 14.60 -7.48
C ALA A 107 -6.96 13.30 -7.05
N TYR A 108 -6.79 13.09 -5.74
CA TYR A 108 -6.09 11.92 -5.18
C TYR A 108 -6.55 10.60 -5.82
N VAL A 109 -7.85 10.32 -5.76
CA VAL A 109 -8.48 9.10 -6.31
C VAL A 109 -8.43 9.00 -7.84
N ASP A 110 -7.98 10.07 -8.52
CA ASP A 110 -7.88 10.13 -9.96
C ASP A 110 -6.48 9.95 -10.50
N ARG A 111 -5.47 10.09 -9.65
CA ARG A 111 -4.06 10.03 -10.05
C ARG A 111 -3.76 8.66 -10.65
N PRO A 112 -3.17 8.60 -11.86
CA PRO A 112 -2.77 7.33 -12.45
C PRO A 112 -1.87 6.49 -11.54
N THR A 113 -1.03 7.15 -10.74
CA THR A 113 -0.12 6.51 -9.78
C THR A 113 -0.88 5.80 -8.65
N GLU A 114 -1.88 6.46 -8.06
CA GLU A 114 -2.77 5.93 -7.01
C GLU A 114 -3.65 4.79 -7.54
N ILE A 115 -4.22 4.95 -8.74
CA ILE A 115 -5.04 3.91 -9.39
C ILE A 115 -4.21 2.63 -9.61
N GLU A 116 -2.97 2.77 -10.06
CA GLU A 116 -2.07 1.62 -10.24
C GLU A 116 -1.71 0.97 -8.90
N ALA A 117 -1.36 1.77 -7.88
CA ALA A 117 -0.98 1.28 -6.55
C ALA A 117 -2.14 0.54 -5.87
N TYR A 118 -3.32 1.14 -5.81
CA TYR A 118 -4.52 0.46 -5.32
C TYR A 118 -4.93 -0.73 -6.19
N GLY A 119 -4.69 -0.69 -7.50
CA GLY A 119 -4.94 -1.83 -8.38
C GLY A 119 -4.11 -3.07 -8.03
N VAL A 120 -2.90 -2.91 -7.51
CA VAL A 120 -2.11 -4.02 -6.96
C VAL A 120 -2.73 -4.50 -5.63
N ALA A 121 -3.02 -3.58 -4.71
CA ALA A 121 -3.60 -3.91 -3.41
C ALA A 121 -4.95 -4.64 -3.54
N VAL A 122 -5.86 -4.17 -4.40
CA VAL A 122 -7.17 -4.80 -4.65
C VAL A 122 -7.04 -6.21 -5.21
N ARG A 123 -6.13 -6.43 -6.18
CA ARG A 123 -5.88 -7.77 -6.72
C ARG A 123 -5.37 -8.72 -5.65
N GLU A 124 -4.46 -8.25 -4.81
CA GLU A 124 -3.92 -9.05 -3.71
C GLU A 124 -4.98 -9.32 -2.63
N ALA A 125 -5.77 -8.33 -2.25
CA ALA A 125 -6.87 -8.49 -1.31
C ALA A 125 -7.85 -9.59 -1.74
N ARG A 126 -8.21 -9.62 -3.03
CA ARG A 126 -9.04 -10.69 -3.63
C ARG A 126 -8.34 -12.05 -3.54
N ARG A 127 -7.03 -12.12 -3.81
CA ARG A 127 -6.24 -13.36 -3.69
C ARG A 127 -6.19 -13.88 -2.25
N LEU A 128 -6.19 -12.97 -1.26
CA LEU A 128 -6.27 -13.29 0.16
C LEU A 128 -7.70 -13.65 0.63
N GLY A 129 -8.70 -13.59 -0.25
CA GLY A 129 -10.09 -13.94 0.05
C GLY A 129 -10.87 -12.84 0.79
N MET A 130 -10.41 -11.59 0.73
CA MET A 130 -11.18 -10.46 1.27
C MET A 130 -12.47 -10.26 0.49
N THR A 131 -13.55 -9.89 1.17
CA THR A 131 -14.84 -9.62 0.53
C THR A 131 -14.82 -8.28 -0.18
N GLU A 132 -15.75 -8.07 -1.12
CA GLU A 132 -15.90 -6.77 -1.79
C GLU A 132 -16.19 -5.62 -0.80
N ARG A 133 -16.83 -5.92 0.34
CA ARG A 133 -17.01 -4.97 1.44
C ARG A 133 -15.68 -4.62 2.08
N ASP A 134 -14.88 -5.62 2.48
CA ASP A 134 -13.58 -5.38 3.11
C ASP A 134 -12.65 -4.57 2.19
N ILE A 135 -12.68 -4.86 0.88
CA ILE A 135 -11.91 -4.14 -0.12
C ILE A 135 -12.44 -2.71 -0.30
N ALA A 136 -13.76 -2.52 -0.34
CA ALA A 136 -14.33 -1.18 -0.39
C ALA A 136 -13.96 -0.36 0.86
N ASP A 137 -14.01 -0.96 2.05
CA ASP A 137 -13.63 -0.31 3.31
C ASP A 137 -12.13 0.04 3.31
N TYR A 138 -11.27 -0.83 2.77
CA TYR A 138 -9.84 -0.53 2.58
C TYR A 138 -9.59 0.69 1.67
N LEU A 139 -10.38 0.86 0.60
CA LEU A 139 -10.26 2.00 -0.31
C LEU A 139 -10.79 3.32 0.28
N ARG A 140 -11.40 3.30 1.47
CA ARG A 140 -11.94 4.48 2.14
C ARG A 140 -10.82 5.20 2.91
N VAL A 141 -10.28 6.27 2.34
CA VAL A 141 -9.31 7.14 3.03
C VAL A 141 -9.99 8.39 3.61
N GLU A 142 -9.54 8.80 4.80
CA GLU A 142 -10.19 9.85 5.62
C GLU A 142 -10.20 11.24 4.97
N TRP A 143 -9.23 11.54 4.10
CA TRP A 143 -9.13 12.81 3.38
C TRP A 143 -9.92 12.83 2.05
N THR A 144 -10.75 11.82 1.77
CA THR A 144 -11.57 11.77 0.54
C THR A 144 -13.07 11.87 0.82
N SER A 145 -13.79 12.54 -0.10
CA SER A 145 -15.24 12.59 -0.04
C SER A 145 -15.87 11.21 -0.28
N ARG A 146 -17.16 11.06 0.03
CA ARG A 146 -17.91 9.84 -0.34
C ARG A 146 -17.90 9.61 -1.86
N ALA A 147 -18.12 10.68 -2.64
CA ALA A 147 -18.13 10.60 -4.09
C ALA A 147 -16.77 10.15 -4.65
N ASP A 148 -15.66 10.59 -4.04
CA ASP A 148 -14.32 10.16 -4.45
C ASP A 148 -14.08 8.67 -4.18
N HIS A 149 -14.53 8.18 -3.03
CA HIS A 149 -14.44 6.76 -2.69
C HIS A 149 -15.28 5.87 -3.62
N GLU A 150 -16.51 6.26 -3.94
CA GLU A 150 -17.35 5.53 -4.90
C GLU A 150 -16.71 5.50 -6.30
N ARG A 151 -16.05 6.59 -6.71
CA ARG A 151 -15.33 6.67 -7.98
C ARG A 151 -14.10 5.77 -7.99
N LEU A 152 -13.32 5.75 -6.90
CA LEU A 152 -12.17 4.87 -6.75
C LEU A 152 -12.58 3.39 -6.81
N CYS A 153 -13.60 3.01 -6.04
CA CYS A 153 -14.18 1.66 -6.08
C CYS A 153 -14.57 1.27 -7.51
N ARG A 154 -15.31 2.14 -8.22
CA ARG A 154 -15.75 1.89 -9.60
C ARG A 154 -14.58 1.69 -10.55
N ARG A 155 -13.54 2.53 -10.46
CA ARG A 155 -12.34 2.41 -11.33
C ARG A 155 -11.58 1.12 -11.11
N LEU A 156 -11.55 0.64 -9.87
CA LEU A 156 -10.88 -0.61 -9.49
C LEU A 156 -11.79 -1.84 -9.61
N GLY A 157 -13.02 -1.65 -10.10
CA GLY A 157 -14.00 -2.72 -10.27
C GLY A 157 -14.44 -3.35 -8.96
N VAL A 158 -14.48 -2.58 -7.88
CA VAL A 158 -14.93 -3.01 -6.54
C VAL A 158 -16.37 -2.58 -6.33
N ASN A 159 -17.22 -3.53 -5.92
CA ASN A 159 -18.62 -3.28 -5.62
C ASN A 159 -18.75 -2.68 -4.21
N SER A 160 -18.92 -1.37 -4.10
CA SER A 160 -19.20 -0.76 -2.80
C SER A 160 -20.61 -1.13 -2.32
N PRO A 161 -20.80 -1.45 -1.02
CA PRO A 161 -22.13 -1.71 -0.46
C PRO A 161 -23.10 -0.53 -0.66
N GLU A 162 -22.57 0.69 -0.69
CA GLU A 162 -23.32 1.94 -0.82
C GLU A 162 -23.81 2.21 -2.25
N SER A 163 -23.22 1.56 -3.26
CA SER A 163 -23.68 1.56 -4.66
C SER A 163 -25.05 0.88 -4.83
N ARG A 164 -25.49 0.09 -3.84
CA ARG A 164 -26.80 -0.59 -3.85
C ARG A 164 -27.96 0.28 -3.34
N ALA A 165 -27.71 1.52 -2.94
CA ALA A 165 -28.78 2.46 -2.63
C ALA A 165 -29.33 3.08 -3.93
N HIS A 166 -30.26 2.36 -4.57
CA HIS A 166 -31.17 2.89 -5.58
C HIS A 166 -32.54 3.12 -4.97
#